data_AF-A0AAF0YEB7-F1
#
_entry.id   AF-A0AAF0YEB7-F1
#
_cell.length_a   1.000
_cell.length_b   1.000
_cell.length_c   1.000
_cell.angle_alpha   90.00
_cell.angle_beta   90.00
_cell.angle_gamma   90.00
#
_symmetry.space_group_name_H-M   'P 1'
#
loop_
_entity.id
_entity.type
_entity.pdbx_description
1 polymer ?
#
loop_
_entity_poly.entity_id
_entity_poly.type
_entity_poly.pdbx_seq_one_letter_code
_entity_poly.pdbx_strand_id
1 'polypeptide(L)'
;MTLRPAIKTVSSATSIPGLAMSREASLTSPTHHTGSAAATLLASPRPSVSTASGTSTGAGFPRTNTINSTVGENKYRRKVGFEAFDTGADTLFTFTCQTKSEGYKRSRNTRVFLVAVSPDESGEDALDWLMSELVEDGDEVVAMRVVEMGEEERQTNPAHQELREDAQDLLARVLHKNDEEDGRKISVIVEVVVGHVPDMILKMIALYRPDSLIVGTKGQRSRLQNWGKRLGAPGMGSISRFAVSHSPIPVVVVRPERKVKKTMKRREDKGKRGQYAALVGPDDNMLSRSRSRERSRERSRGRSSERGGISD
;
A
#
# COMPACT_ATOMS: atom_id res chain seq x y z
N MET A 1 8.56 44.32 -57.22
CA MET A 1 7.09 44.17 -57.22
C MET A 1 6.63 43.79 -55.83
N THR A 2 5.66 44.51 -55.29
CA THR A 2 4.87 44.21 -54.07
C THR A 2 4.06 42.91 -54.26
N LEU A 3 3.60 42.18 -53.23
CA LEU A 3 2.79 42.58 -52.06
C LEU A 3 3.01 41.67 -50.82
N ARG A 4 2.55 42.12 -49.64
CA ARG A 4 2.46 41.31 -48.39
C ARG A 4 1.03 40.72 -48.19
N PRO A 5 0.53 40.32 -46.98
CA PRO A 5 -0.20 39.05 -46.85
C PRO A 5 -1.71 39.23 -46.52
N ALA A 6 -2.44 38.14 -46.35
CA ALA A 6 -3.84 38.16 -45.91
C ALA A 6 -3.99 37.72 -44.44
N ILE A 7 -4.55 38.62 -43.62
CA ILE A 7 -5.09 38.34 -42.28
C ILE A 7 -6.60 38.10 -42.43
N LYS A 8 -7.17 37.16 -41.67
CA LYS A 8 -8.62 37.12 -41.40
C LYS A 8 -8.89 36.93 -39.91
N THR A 9 -9.23 38.04 -39.25
CA THR A 9 -9.99 38.08 -38.00
C THR A 9 -11.48 38.12 -38.33
N VAL A 10 -12.30 37.34 -37.62
CA VAL A 10 -13.74 37.61 -37.48
C VAL A 10 -14.08 37.50 -36.00
N SER A 11 -14.70 38.55 -35.47
CA SER A 11 -15.17 38.64 -34.09
C SER A 11 -16.69 38.53 -34.08
N SER A 12 -17.24 37.92 -33.03
CA SER A 12 -18.63 38.18 -32.61
C SER A 12 -18.75 37.95 -31.11
N ALA A 13 -18.93 39.04 -30.36
CA ALA A 13 -19.33 39.02 -28.96
C ALA A 13 -20.79 39.51 -28.86
N THR A 14 -21.58 38.88 -28.00
CA THR A 14 -22.91 39.37 -27.59
C THR A 14 -23.01 39.31 -26.08
N SER A 15 -23.67 40.30 -25.48
CA SER A 15 -23.54 40.69 -24.08
C SER A 15 -24.61 40.15 -23.13
N ILE A 16 -24.32 40.33 -21.84
CA ILE A 16 -25.07 39.95 -20.63
C ILE A 16 -26.34 40.84 -20.48
N PRO A 17 -27.37 40.38 -19.73
CA PRO A 17 -27.58 40.90 -18.37
C PRO A 17 -27.79 39.76 -17.34
N GLY A 18 -27.55 39.92 -16.03
CA GLY A 18 -27.28 41.14 -15.28
C GLY A 18 -28.29 41.29 -14.14
N LEU A 19 -28.08 40.57 -13.04
CA LEU A 19 -28.85 40.72 -11.81
C LEU A 19 -27.95 40.48 -10.59
N ALA A 20 -27.77 41.53 -9.78
CA ALA A 20 -27.09 41.47 -8.49
C ALA A 20 -27.85 42.39 -7.52
N MET A 21 -28.15 41.86 -6.34
CA MET A 21 -28.46 42.55 -5.07
C MET A 21 -28.81 41.45 -4.05
N SER A 22 -28.54 41.48 -2.74
CA SER A 22 -27.58 42.15 -1.84
C SER A 22 -28.14 42.01 -0.40
N ARG A 23 -27.28 42.12 0.62
CA ARG A 23 -27.59 42.29 2.08
C ARG A 23 -27.90 40.98 2.84
N GLU A 24 -27.09 40.61 3.86
CA GLU A 24 -27.21 40.92 5.32
C GLU A 24 -28.43 40.24 5.98
N ALA A 25 -28.39 39.63 7.17
CA ALA A 25 -27.32 39.35 8.15
C ALA A 25 -27.54 37.91 8.72
N SER A 26 -27.19 37.45 9.94
CA SER A 26 -26.55 37.97 11.16
C SER A 26 -26.01 36.79 12.02
N LEU A 27 -25.13 37.04 13.00
CA LEU A 27 -24.79 36.05 14.04
C LEU A 27 -25.83 36.05 15.17
N THR A 28 -26.15 34.88 15.73
CA THR A 28 -26.56 34.76 17.16
C THR A 28 -26.12 33.42 17.75
N SER A 29 -25.26 33.47 18.77
CA SER A 29 -25.10 32.40 19.76
C SER A 29 -26.18 32.53 20.84
N PRO A 30 -26.47 31.46 21.60
CA PRO A 30 -26.74 31.65 23.01
C PRO A 30 -25.91 30.73 23.91
N THR A 31 -25.47 31.31 25.02
CA THR A 31 -24.64 30.71 26.07
C THR A 31 -25.45 30.09 27.21
N HIS A 32 -24.84 29.11 27.87
CA HIS A 32 -25.01 28.72 29.29
C HIS A 32 -26.40 28.57 29.91
N HIS A 33 -26.67 27.36 30.42
CA HIS A 33 -27.30 27.20 31.73
C HIS A 33 -26.50 26.19 32.57
N THR A 34 -25.96 26.66 33.69
CA THR A 34 -25.33 25.82 34.72
C THR A 34 -26.40 25.31 35.68
N GLY A 35 -26.49 24.00 35.87
CA GLY A 35 -27.39 23.37 36.84
C GLY A 35 -26.70 22.20 37.54
N SER A 36 -26.21 22.45 38.75
CA SER A 36 -25.61 21.42 39.61
C SER A 36 -26.66 20.83 40.55
N ALA A 37 -26.81 19.50 40.55
CA ALA A 37 -27.43 18.75 41.63
C ALA A 37 -26.83 17.33 41.66
N ALA A 38 -26.52 16.82 42.84
CA ALA A 38 -25.85 15.53 43.05
C ALA A 38 -26.78 14.48 43.68
N ALA A 39 -26.42 13.20 43.50
CA ALA A 39 -26.91 12.01 44.21
C ALA A 39 -28.42 11.69 44.05
N THR A 40 -28.81 10.44 43.78
CA THR A 40 -28.76 9.36 44.78
C THR A 40 -28.89 7.97 44.11
N LEU A 41 -28.35 6.95 44.78
CA LEU A 41 -28.39 5.53 44.38
C LEU A 41 -29.81 4.94 44.43
N LEU A 42 -30.12 3.98 43.56
CA LEU A 42 -31.01 2.83 43.85
C LEU A 42 -30.83 1.73 42.79
N ALA A 43 -31.14 0.48 43.16
CA ALA A 43 -30.73 -0.72 42.42
C ALA A 43 -31.84 -1.34 41.54
N SER A 44 -31.39 -2.17 40.57
CA SER A 44 -31.98 -3.42 40.01
C SER A 44 -33.49 -3.73 40.14
N PRO A 45 -34.14 -4.38 39.14
CA PRO A 45 -33.60 -5.63 38.54
C PRO A 45 -33.85 -5.90 37.04
N ARG A 46 -33.23 -6.98 36.55
CA ARG A 46 -33.49 -7.64 35.26
C ARG A 46 -34.92 -8.22 35.19
N PRO A 47 -35.51 -8.28 33.99
CA PRO A 47 -36.40 -9.38 33.60
C PRO A 47 -35.71 -10.33 32.62
N SER A 48 -35.69 -11.62 32.96
CA SER A 48 -35.44 -12.72 32.03
C SER A 48 -36.75 -13.13 31.35
N VAL A 49 -36.76 -13.29 30.03
CA VAL A 49 -37.90 -13.87 29.29
C VAL A 49 -37.43 -14.99 28.37
N SER A 50 -38.23 -16.05 28.34
CA SER A 50 -37.96 -17.36 27.78
C SER A 50 -38.07 -17.43 26.25
N THR A 51 -37.59 -18.55 25.71
CA THR A 51 -37.88 -19.05 24.37
C THR A 51 -39.37 -19.01 24.02
N ALA A 52 -39.69 -18.44 22.85
CA ALA A 52 -40.95 -18.65 22.15
C ALA A 52 -40.65 -18.97 20.68
N SER A 53 -41.15 -20.13 20.22
CA SER A 53 -41.16 -20.50 18.81
C SER A 53 -42.22 -19.69 18.07
N GLY A 54 -41.79 -18.81 17.14
CA GLY A 54 -42.68 -17.94 16.37
C GLY A 54 -42.41 -18.02 14.88
N THR A 55 -43.34 -18.62 14.13
CA THR A 55 -43.34 -18.63 12.67
C THR A 55 -43.61 -17.21 12.17
N SER A 56 -42.62 -16.55 11.57
CA SER A 56 -42.80 -15.21 10.99
C SER A 56 -42.41 -15.20 9.51
N THR A 57 -43.44 -15.08 8.66
CA THR A 57 -43.29 -14.67 7.26
C THR A 57 -42.87 -13.20 7.23
N GLY A 58 -41.58 -12.95 6.99
CA GLY A 58 -41.00 -11.61 6.87
C GLY A 58 -40.08 -11.53 5.66
N ALA A 59 -40.05 -10.38 4.99
CA ALA A 59 -39.35 -10.18 3.72
C ALA A 59 -37.87 -10.61 3.79
N GLY A 60 -37.48 -11.48 2.85
CA GLY A 60 -36.16 -12.09 2.86
C GLY A 60 -35.07 -11.13 2.41
N PHE A 61 -34.19 -10.74 3.33
CA PHE A 61 -32.80 -10.43 2.96
C PHE A 61 -32.19 -11.68 2.32
N PRO A 62 -31.41 -11.56 1.22
CA PRO A 62 -30.82 -12.72 0.56
C PRO A 62 -29.86 -13.44 1.52
N ARG A 63 -30.27 -14.61 2.01
CA ARG A 63 -29.42 -15.48 2.81
C ARG A 63 -28.32 -16.05 1.91
N THR A 64 -27.12 -15.49 2.00
CA THR A 64 -25.92 -16.04 1.38
C THR A 64 -25.64 -17.42 1.97
N ASN A 65 -25.82 -18.48 1.17
CA ASN A 65 -25.54 -19.86 1.57
C ASN A 65 -24.04 -19.99 1.88
N THR A 66 -23.71 -19.98 3.18
CA THR A 66 -22.33 -20.11 3.65
C THR A 66 -21.95 -21.58 3.66
N ILE A 67 -21.31 -22.05 2.60
CA ILE A 67 -20.75 -23.41 2.54
C ILE A 67 -19.58 -23.47 3.53
N ASN A 68 -19.84 -24.07 4.70
CA ASN A 68 -18.86 -24.30 5.75
C ASN A 68 -18.03 -25.56 5.42
N SER A 69 -17.21 -25.48 4.37
CA SER A 69 -16.20 -26.49 4.06
C SER A 69 -14.91 -26.26 4.83
N THR A 70 -14.34 -27.34 5.35
CA THR A 70 -12.94 -27.36 5.82
C THR A 70 -12.01 -27.38 4.60
N VAL A 71 -10.86 -26.72 4.72
CA VAL A 71 -9.81 -26.71 3.69
C VAL A 71 -8.53 -27.21 4.37
N GLY A 72 -7.93 -28.27 3.83
CA GLY A 72 -6.91 -29.04 4.54
C GLY A 72 -7.47 -29.88 5.70
N GLU A 73 -6.59 -30.60 6.39
CA GLU A 73 -6.89 -31.57 7.45
C GLU A 73 -7.39 -30.88 8.74
N ASN A 74 -8.61 -30.32 8.70
CA ASN A 74 -9.24 -29.47 9.73
C ASN A 74 -8.49 -28.17 10.10
N LYS A 75 -7.20 -28.03 9.75
CA LYS A 75 -6.34 -26.86 10.01
C LYS A 75 -6.97 -25.51 9.68
N TYR A 76 -7.81 -25.43 8.65
CA TYR A 76 -8.44 -24.17 8.23
C TYR A 76 -9.95 -24.29 8.06
N ARG A 77 -10.66 -23.27 8.55
CA ARG A 77 -12.10 -23.07 8.35
C ARG A 77 -12.34 -21.95 7.34
N ARG A 78 -12.89 -22.30 6.18
CA ARG A 78 -13.45 -21.32 5.23
C ARG A 78 -14.56 -20.53 5.94
N LYS A 79 -14.54 -19.21 5.80
CA LYS A 79 -15.48 -18.29 6.46
C LYS A 79 -16.56 -17.83 5.50
N VAL A 80 -16.16 -17.20 4.41
CA VAL A 80 -17.06 -16.64 3.39
C VAL A 80 -16.38 -16.68 2.03
N GLY A 81 -17.18 -16.80 0.98
CA GLY A 81 -16.85 -16.33 -0.36
C GLY A 81 -17.98 -15.42 -0.82
N PHE A 82 -17.67 -14.23 -1.32
CA PHE A 82 -18.66 -13.25 -1.75
C PHE A 82 -18.26 -12.65 -3.10
N GLU A 83 -19.27 -12.38 -3.93
CA GLU A 83 -19.10 -11.89 -5.29
C GLU A 83 -19.87 -10.57 -5.41
N ALA A 84 -19.15 -9.49 -5.69
CA ALA A 84 -19.68 -8.14 -5.77
C ALA A 84 -19.74 -7.69 -7.24
N PHE A 85 -20.46 -8.42 -8.08
CA PHE A 85 -20.52 -8.13 -9.53
C PHE A 85 -21.64 -7.15 -9.91
N ASP A 86 -21.90 -6.15 -9.06
CA ASP A 86 -22.95 -5.16 -9.28
C ASP A 86 -22.52 -4.06 -10.28
N THR A 87 -23.51 -3.43 -10.91
CA THR A 87 -23.36 -2.46 -12.00
C THR A 87 -23.35 -1.01 -11.50
N GLY A 88 -23.38 -0.79 -10.18
CA GLY A 88 -23.29 0.54 -9.58
C GLY A 88 -21.95 1.21 -9.84
N ALA A 89 -21.95 2.53 -10.11
CA ALA A 89 -20.74 3.28 -10.41
C ALA A 89 -19.71 3.30 -9.25
N ASP A 90 -20.18 3.18 -8.01
CA ASP A 90 -19.35 3.12 -6.80
C ASP A 90 -19.10 1.68 -6.27
N THR A 91 -19.77 0.66 -6.80
CA THR A 91 -19.59 -0.72 -6.32
C THR A 91 -18.30 -1.33 -6.85
N LEU A 92 -17.48 -1.87 -5.95
CA LEU A 92 -16.28 -2.63 -6.31
C LEU A 92 -16.68 -3.92 -7.02
N PHE A 93 -16.19 -4.12 -8.24
CA PHE A 93 -16.29 -5.39 -8.92
C PHE A 93 -15.20 -6.33 -8.38
N THR A 94 -15.53 -7.17 -7.39
CA THR A 94 -14.55 -8.04 -6.70
C THR A 94 -15.10 -9.45 -6.43
N PHE A 95 -14.19 -10.42 -6.41
CA PHE A 95 -14.37 -11.69 -5.74
C PHE A 95 -13.56 -11.69 -4.43
N THR A 96 -14.26 -11.88 -3.30
CA THR A 96 -13.68 -12.00 -1.96
C THR A 96 -13.72 -13.46 -1.50
N CYS A 97 -12.64 -13.99 -0.94
CA CYS A 97 -12.73 -15.18 -0.07
C CYS A 97 -11.93 -15.02 1.23
N GLN A 98 -12.47 -15.58 2.31
CA GLN A 98 -11.84 -15.55 3.63
C GLN A 98 -11.74 -16.95 4.22
N THR A 99 -10.58 -17.24 4.80
CA THR A 99 -10.28 -18.47 5.55
C THR A 99 -9.53 -18.12 6.82
N LYS A 100 -9.70 -18.88 7.90
CA LYS A 100 -8.95 -18.67 9.15
C LYS A 100 -8.42 -19.99 9.66
N SER A 101 -7.21 -19.99 10.21
CA SER A 101 -6.64 -21.14 10.90
C SER A 101 -7.53 -21.56 12.07
N GLU A 102 -7.54 -22.84 12.39
CA GLU A 102 -8.27 -23.37 13.54
C GLU A 102 -7.74 -22.74 14.84
N GLY A 103 -8.66 -22.32 15.71
CA GLY A 103 -8.32 -21.62 16.94
C GLY A 103 -7.89 -20.15 16.79
N TYR A 104 -7.77 -19.59 15.57
CA TYR A 104 -7.50 -18.15 15.39
C TYR A 104 -8.56 -17.29 16.11
N LYS A 105 -8.08 -16.31 16.89
CA LYS A 105 -8.91 -15.32 17.58
C LYS A 105 -8.28 -13.95 17.41
N ARG A 106 -8.99 -13.05 16.72
CA ARG A 106 -8.58 -11.65 16.59
C ARG A 106 -8.50 -11.01 17.99
N SER A 107 -7.39 -10.33 18.26
CA SER A 107 -7.13 -9.63 19.52
C SER A 107 -6.98 -8.13 19.29
N ARG A 108 -6.65 -7.36 20.35
CA ARG A 108 -6.23 -5.95 20.22
C ARG A 108 -4.84 -5.80 19.60
N ASN A 109 -4.07 -6.88 19.53
CA ASN A 109 -2.70 -6.93 19.04
C ASN A 109 -2.60 -7.54 17.62
N THR A 110 -3.71 -8.01 17.04
CA THR A 110 -3.75 -8.48 15.66
C THR A 110 -3.39 -7.33 14.72
N ARG A 111 -2.25 -7.44 14.04
CA ARG A 111 -1.89 -6.54 12.95
C ARG A 111 -2.56 -7.01 11.67
N VAL A 112 -2.78 -6.08 10.75
CA VAL A 112 -3.38 -6.34 9.45
C VAL A 112 -2.39 -5.93 8.36
N PHE A 113 -1.90 -6.89 7.60
CA PHE A 113 -0.98 -6.66 6.48
C PHE A 113 -1.71 -6.75 5.16
N LEU A 114 -1.63 -5.70 4.34
CA LEU A 114 -2.13 -5.71 2.97
C LEU A 114 -0.96 -5.98 2.02
N VAL A 115 -1.06 -6.98 1.15
CA VAL A 115 -0.08 -7.25 0.10
C VAL A 115 -0.70 -7.14 -1.28
N ALA A 116 -0.11 -6.31 -2.14
CA ALA A 116 -0.52 -6.18 -3.54
C ALA A 116 0.25 -7.18 -4.40
N VAL A 117 -0.36 -8.32 -4.66
CA VAL A 117 0.21 -9.43 -5.44
C VAL A 117 -0.02 -9.15 -6.92
N SER A 118 0.96 -8.49 -7.56
CA SER A 118 0.98 -8.31 -9.02
C SER A 118 1.06 -9.67 -9.75
N PRO A 119 0.59 -9.78 -11.01
CA PRO A 119 0.74 -11.00 -11.81
C PRO A 119 2.18 -11.27 -12.28
N ASP A 120 3.12 -10.33 -12.07
CA ASP A 120 4.54 -10.59 -12.28
C ASP A 120 5.24 -11.07 -11.00
N GLU A 121 6.31 -11.84 -11.18
CA GLU A 121 7.22 -12.40 -10.16
C GLU A 121 7.43 -11.53 -8.91
N SER A 122 7.48 -10.19 -9.04
CA SER A 122 7.70 -9.33 -7.88
C SER A 122 6.50 -9.18 -6.92
N GLY A 123 5.31 -9.61 -7.33
CA GLY A 123 4.13 -9.73 -6.48
C GLY A 123 4.18 -10.99 -5.63
N GLU A 124 4.55 -12.11 -6.23
CA GLU A 124 4.80 -13.36 -5.49
C GLU A 124 6.03 -13.19 -4.57
N ASP A 125 7.17 -12.63 -5.04
CA ASP A 125 8.32 -12.25 -4.17
C ASP A 125 7.88 -11.46 -2.92
N ALA A 126 6.87 -10.60 -3.06
CA ALA A 126 6.36 -9.74 -2.00
C ALA A 126 5.42 -10.47 -1.03
N LEU A 127 4.63 -11.43 -1.53
CA LEU A 127 3.85 -12.35 -0.70
C LEU A 127 4.77 -13.30 0.08
N ASP A 128 5.74 -13.91 -0.59
CA ASP A 128 6.77 -14.77 -0.01
C ASP A 128 7.46 -14.07 1.17
N TRP A 129 8.00 -12.87 0.92
CA TRP A 129 8.68 -12.09 1.95
C TRP A 129 7.75 -11.71 3.13
N LEU A 130 6.48 -11.33 2.86
CA LEU A 130 5.52 -11.05 3.93
C LEU A 130 5.31 -12.28 4.83
N MET A 131 5.05 -13.44 4.21
CA MET A 131 4.72 -14.68 4.92
C MET A 131 5.91 -15.27 5.68
N SER A 132 7.15 -15.04 5.26
CA SER A 132 8.35 -15.55 5.95
C SER A 132 8.95 -14.57 6.97
N GLU A 133 8.82 -13.25 6.80
CA GLU A 133 9.62 -12.27 7.55
C GLU A 133 8.82 -11.35 8.49
N LEU A 134 7.48 -11.31 8.36
CA LEU A 134 6.68 -10.28 9.04
C LEU A 134 5.34 -10.79 9.64
N VAL A 135 4.74 -11.84 9.08
CA VAL A 135 3.50 -12.44 9.63
C VAL A 135 3.80 -13.32 10.84
N GLU A 136 3.20 -13.03 11.98
CA GLU A 136 3.32 -13.83 13.22
C GLU A 136 1.96 -14.47 13.60
N ASP A 137 1.92 -15.22 14.69
CA ASP A 137 0.67 -15.79 15.21
C ASP A 137 -0.32 -14.69 15.63
N GLY A 138 -1.60 -14.84 15.24
CA GLY A 138 -2.66 -13.90 15.58
C GLY A 138 -2.82 -12.71 14.64
N ASP A 139 -2.04 -12.63 13.55
CA ASP A 139 -2.17 -11.60 12.51
C ASP A 139 -3.28 -11.89 11.47
N GLU A 140 -3.62 -10.85 10.70
CA GLU A 140 -4.51 -10.94 9.55
C GLU A 140 -3.80 -10.49 8.25
N VAL A 141 -3.82 -11.34 7.23
CA VAL A 141 -3.25 -11.09 5.90
C VAL A 141 -4.39 -10.80 4.93
N VAL A 142 -4.32 -9.65 4.26
CA VAL A 142 -5.17 -9.28 3.14
C VAL A 142 -4.32 -9.33 1.87
N ALA A 143 -4.48 -10.38 1.06
CA ALA A 143 -3.79 -10.52 -0.21
C ALA A 143 -4.69 -10.04 -1.35
N MET A 144 -4.34 -8.89 -1.96
CA MET A 144 -5.09 -8.35 -3.09
C MET A 144 -4.39 -8.64 -4.42
N ARG A 145 -5.17 -9.07 -5.42
CA ARG A 145 -4.80 -9.07 -6.83
C ARG A 145 -5.74 -8.11 -7.56
N VAL A 146 -5.21 -7.35 -8.51
CA VAL A 146 -6.01 -6.44 -9.35
C VAL A 146 -5.92 -6.88 -10.80
N VAL A 147 -7.07 -7.00 -11.45
CA VAL A 147 -7.20 -7.36 -12.86
C VAL A 147 -7.77 -6.16 -13.63
N GLU A 148 -7.21 -5.87 -14.80
CA GLU A 148 -7.73 -4.82 -15.70
C GLU A 148 -8.53 -5.51 -16.81
N MET A 149 -9.87 -5.47 -16.70
CA MET A 149 -10.82 -6.03 -17.67
C MET A 149 -11.69 -4.92 -18.29
N GLY A 150 -12.19 -5.15 -19.51
CA GLY A 150 -13.17 -4.26 -20.14
C GLY A 150 -14.55 -4.29 -19.47
N GLU A 151 -15.37 -3.25 -19.70
CA GLU A 151 -16.74 -3.19 -19.14
C GLU A 151 -17.66 -4.29 -19.67
N GLU A 152 -17.54 -4.67 -20.93
CA GLU A 152 -18.27 -5.78 -21.54
C GLU A 152 -17.75 -7.15 -21.06
N GLU A 153 -16.42 -7.29 -21.03
CA GLU A 153 -15.70 -8.51 -20.63
C GLU A 153 -16.00 -8.92 -19.19
N ARG A 154 -15.96 -7.97 -18.25
CA ARG A 154 -16.21 -8.25 -16.83
C ARG A 154 -17.62 -8.77 -16.56
N GLN A 155 -18.60 -8.52 -17.43
CA GLN A 155 -19.99 -8.98 -17.26
C GLN A 155 -20.20 -10.44 -17.71
N THR A 156 -19.15 -11.10 -18.21
CA THR A 156 -19.25 -12.45 -18.77
C THR A 156 -19.02 -13.53 -17.69
N ASN A 157 -19.77 -14.64 -17.77
CA ASN A 157 -19.58 -15.79 -16.87
C ASN A 157 -18.14 -16.35 -16.85
N PRO A 158 -17.39 -16.42 -17.98
CA PRO A 158 -15.98 -16.78 -17.96
C PRO A 158 -15.12 -15.84 -17.11
N ALA A 159 -15.29 -14.52 -17.21
CA ALA A 159 -14.54 -13.57 -16.38
C ALA A 159 -14.86 -13.72 -14.88
N HIS A 160 -16.13 -13.96 -14.52
CA HIS A 160 -16.52 -14.25 -13.14
C HIS A 160 -15.82 -15.52 -12.59
N GLN A 161 -15.71 -16.56 -13.44
CA GLN A 161 -15.05 -17.82 -13.08
C GLN A 161 -13.53 -17.67 -12.97
N GLU A 162 -12.90 -16.91 -13.87
CA GLU A 162 -11.46 -16.57 -13.80
C GLU A 162 -11.13 -15.87 -12.49
N LEU A 163 -11.87 -14.82 -12.10
CA LEU A 163 -11.67 -14.10 -10.84
C LEU A 163 -11.80 -15.00 -9.60
N ARG A 164 -12.74 -15.94 -9.65
CA ARG A 164 -12.98 -16.94 -8.60
C ARG A 164 -11.84 -17.98 -8.51
N GLU A 165 -11.27 -18.38 -9.64
CA GLU A 165 -10.12 -19.29 -9.72
C GLU A 165 -8.84 -18.59 -9.22
N ASP A 166 -8.57 -17.38 -9.72
CA ASP A 166 -7.44 -16.54 -9.29
C ASP A 166 -7.41 -16.31 -7.77
N ALA A 167 -8.60 -16.12 -7.17
CA ALA A 167 -8.76 -15.94 -5.73
C ALA A 167 -8.52 -17.23 -4.94
N GLN A 168 -8.96 -18.37 -5.46
CA GLN A 168 -8.75 -19.68 -4.83
C GLN A 168 -7.28 -20.10 -4.92
N ASP A 169 -6.64 -19.87 -6.05
CA ASP A 169 -5.22 -20.11 -6.26
C ASP A 169 -4.35 -19.21 -5.36
N LEU A 170 -4.68 -17.92 -5.26
CA LEU A 170 -3.99 -17.02 -4.35
C LEU A 170 -4.21 -17.41 -2.89
N LEU A 171 -5.43 -17.80 -2.51
CA LEU A 171 -5.71 -18.33 -1.17
C LEU A 171 -4.88 -19.58 -0.89
N ALA A 172 -4.83 -20.54 -1.82
CA ALA A 172 -4.05 -21.76 -1.67
C ALA A 172 -2.55 -21.46 -1.51
N ARG A 173 -1.99 -20.50 -2.27
CA ARG A 173 -0.60 -20.03 -2.10
C ARG A 173 -0.34 -19.44 -0.71
N VAL A 174 -1.24 -18.62 -0.18
CA VAL A 174 -1.10 -18.04 1.18
C VAL A 174 -1.18 -19.13 2.25
N LEU A 175 -2.11 -20.09 2.12
CA LEU A 175 -2.28 -21.17 3.09
C LEU A 175 -1.08 -22.14 3.08
N HIS A 176 -0.54 -22.50 1.92
CA HIS A 176 0.68 -23.29 1.80
C HIS A 176 1.85 -22.64 2.55
N LYS A 177 2.04 -21.33 2.37
CA LYS A 177 3.08 -20.56 3.07
C LYS A 177 2.81 -20.37 4.56
N ASN A 178 1.57 -20.53 5.00
CA ASN A 178 1.28 -20.59 6.43
C ASN A 178 1.58 -21.98 7.00
N ASP A 179 1.34 -23.04 6.24
CA ASP A 179 1.67 -24.43 6.63
C ASP A 179 3.17 -24.73 6.66
N GLU A 180 4.00 -23.88 6.05
CA GLU A 180 5.47 -23.88 6.19
C GLU A 180 5.94 -23.45 7.60
N GLU A 181 5.10 -22.76 8.38
CA GLU A 181 5.41 -22.27 9.73
C GLU A 181 4.62 -23.04 10.81
N ASP A 182 5.34 -23.65 11.76
CA ASP A 182 4.77 -24.58 12.73
C ASP A 182 3.73 -23.93 13.66
N GLY A 183 2.45 -24.29 13.45
CA GLY A 183 1.35 -23.95 14.36
C GLY A 183 0.83 -22.51 14.28
N ARG A 184 1.35 -21.69 13.34
CA ARG A 184 0.95 -20.28 13.16
C ARG A 184 -0.53 -20.15 12.75
N LYS A 185 -1.30 -19.37 13.52
CA LYS A 185 -2.74 -19.15 13.30
C LYS A 185 -3.00 -17.73 12.81
N ILE A 186 -3.52 -17.62 11.60
CA ILE A 186 -3.82 -16.34 10.96
C ILE A 186 -5.24 -16.29 10.41
N SER A 187 -5.66 -15.08 10.08
CA SER A 187 -6.84 -14.81 9.25
C SER A 187 -6.38 -14.39 7.87
N VAL A 188 -6.83 -15.09 6.83
CA VAL A 188 -6.50 -14.78 5.43
C VAL A 188 -7.74 -14.28 4.73
N ILE A 189 -7.61 -13.12 4.08
CA ILE A 189 -8.60 -12.52 3.19
C ILE A 189 -7.92 -12.38 1.82
N VAL A 190 -8.56 -12.87 0.78
CA VAL A 190 -8.14 -12.67 -0.61
C VAL A 190 -9.18 -11.82 -1.32
N GLU A 191 -8.71 -10.77 -1.99
CA GLU A 191 -9.49 -9.85 -2.81
C GLU A 191 -8.97 -9.89 -4.25
N VAL A 192 -9.79 -10.33 -5.19
CA VAL A 192 -9.48 -10.23 -6.62
C VAL A 192 -10.42 -9.20 -7.23
N VAL A 193 -9.90 -7.99 -7.41
CA VAL A 193 -10.66 -6.79 -7.75
C VAL A 193 -10.42 -6.40 -9.21
N VAL A 194 -11.48 -6.11 -9.95
CA VAL A 194 -11.36 -5.52 -11.30
C VAL A 194 -11.27 -4.00 -11.20
N GLY A 195 -10.24 -3.42 -11.82
CA GLY A 195 -10.07 -1.97 -11.91
C GLY A 195 -8.62 -1.52 -12.04
N HIS A 196 -8.39 -0.22 -11.95
CA HIS A 196 -7.07 0.39 -12.06
C HIS A 196 -6.28 0.21 -10.74
N VAL A 197 -5.09 -0.41 -10.82
CA VAL A 197 -4.31 -0.87 -9.65
C VAL A 197 -4.03 0.21 -8.59
N PRO A 198 -3.58 1.43 -8.95
CA PRO A 198 -3.37 2.52 -7.98
C PRO A 198 -4.61 2.87 -7.15
N ASP A 199 -5.77 2.94 -7.78
CA ASP A 199 -7.02 3.33 -7.13
C ASP A 199 -7.54 2.20 -6.23
N MET A 200 -7.42 0.95 -6.70
CA MET A 200 -7.81 -0.21 -5.90
C MET A 200 -6.96 -0.35 -4.64
N ILE A 201 -5.65 -0.05 -4.70
CA ILE A 201 -4.78 -0.02 -3.51
C ILE A 201 -5.32 0.98 -2.47
N LEU A 202 -5.68 2.20 -2.89
CA LEU A 202 -6.23 3.20 -1.96
C LEU A 202 -7.59 2.79 -1.40
N LYS A 203 -8.46 2.17 -2.22
CA LYS A 203 -9.75 1.61 -1.76
C LYS A 203 -9.56 0.47 -0.75
N MET A 204 -8.61 -0.44 -0.97
CA MET A 204 -8.31 -1.53 -0.01
C MET A 204 -7.73 -1.00 1.30
N ILE A 205 -6.85 0.00 1.25
CA ILE A 205 -6.35 0.67 2.47
C ILE A 205 -7.50 1.31 3.26
N ALA A 206 -8.43 1.99 2.58
CA ALA A 206 -9.58 2.60 3.23
C ALA A 206 -10.54 1.57 3.85
N LEU A 207 -10.74 0.42 3.18
CA LEU A 207 -11.68 -0.63 3.60
C LEU A 207 -11.15 -1.47 4.76
N TYR A 208 -9.90 -1.95 4.69
CA TYR A 208 -9.31 -2.83 5.72
C TYR A 208 -8.58 -2.08 6.84
N ARG A 209 -8.15 -0.83 6.60
CA ARG A 209 -7.23 -0.07 7.46
C ARG A 209 -6.01 -0.89 7.92
N PRO A 210 -5.19 -1.42 6.99
CA PRO A 210 -4.03 -2.23 7.32
C PRO A 210 -2.92 -1.39 7.97
N ASP A 211 -2.15 -2.01 8.87
CA ASP A 211 -1.02 -1.40 9.56
C ASP A 211 0.17 -1.14 8.63
N SER A 212 0.29 -1.91 7.53
CA SER A 212 1.31 -1.73 6.49
C SER A 212 0.87 -2.32 5.16
N LEU A 213 1.34 -1.70 4.07
CA LEU A 213 1.20 -2.17 2.69
C LEU A 213 2.52 -2.77 2.18
N ILE A 214 2.48 -3.99 1.65
CA ILE A 214 3.61 -4.70 1.06
C ILE A 214 3.44 -4.70 -0.47
N VAL A 215 4.48 -4.29 -1.22
CA VAL A 215 4.46 -4.19 -2.69
C VAL A 215 5.76 -4.67 -3.34
N GLY A 216 5.64 -5.27 -4.52
CA GLY A 216 6.78 -5.64 -5.37
C GLY A 216 7.56 -4.44 -5.96
N THR A 217 8.87 -4.62 -6.14
CA THR A 217 9.72 -3.63 -6.86
C THR A 217 9.38 -3.44 -8.34
N LYS A 218 8.46 -4.22 -8.92
CA LYS A 218 8.02 -4.10 -10.31
C LYS A 218 6.48 -4.10 -10.34
N GLY A 219 5.95 -3.50 -11.40
CA GLY A 219 4.65 -3.83 -11.97
C GLY A 219 4.86 -4.01 -13.47
N GLN A 220 3.84 -4.39 -14.22
CA GLN A 220 3.86 -4.55 -15.68
C GLN A 220 4.66 -3.43 -16.39
N ARG A 221 5.94 -3.71 -16.71
CA ARG A 221 6.82 -2.81 -17.48
C ARG A 221 7.09 -3.47 -18.81
N SER A 222 6.27 -3.16 -19.80
CA SER A 222 6.62 -3.44 -21.18
C SER A 222 7.96 -2.78 -21.51
N ARG A 223 8.80 -3.49 -22.27
CA ARG A 223 10.15 -3.03 -22.68
C ARG A 223 10.08 -1.68 -23.43
N LEU A 224 8.94 -1.38 -24.05
CA LEU A 224 8.61 -0.15 -24.76
C LEU A 224 8.55 1.10 -23.85
N GLN A 225 8.09 0.96 -22.60
CA GLN A 225 7.94 2.09 -21.67
C GLN A 225 9.31 2.65 -21.21
N ASN A 226 10.36 1.82 -21.21
CA ASN A 226 11.73 2.27 -20.97
C ASN A 226 12.28 3.14 -22.12
N TRP A 227 11.74 3.01 -23.35
CA TRP A 227 12.07 3.90 -24.47
C TRP A 227 11.40 5.27 -24.31
N GLY A 228 10.12 5.31 -23.91
CA GLY A 228 9.40 6.56 -23.63
C GLY A 228 10.11 7.45 -22.59
N LYS A 229 10.72 6.87 -21.55
CA LYS A 229 11.52 7.62 -20.57
C LYS A 229 12.83 8.23 -21.11
N ARG A 230 13.34 7.77 -22.26
CA ARG A 230 14.47 8.44 -22.95
C ARG A 230 14.01 9.61 -23.83
N LEU A 231 12.72 9.72 -24.11
CA LEU A 231 12.08 10.77 -24.92
C LEU A 231 11.33 11.82 -24.08
N GLY A 232 11.58 11.88 -22.77
CA GLY A 232 11.01 12.90 -21.88
C GLY A 232 9.52 12.74 -21.55
N ALA A 233 8.86 11.69 -22.05
CA ALA A 233 7.46 11.41 -21.70
C ALA A 233 7.34 11.10 -20.18
N PRO A 234 6.35 11.66 -19.46
CA PRO A 234 6.09 11.35 -18.06
C PRO A 234 5.53 9.93 -17.92
N GLY A 235 6.42 8.93 -18.03
CA GLY A 235 6.07 7.53 -17.95
C GLY A 235 5.56 7.18 -16.56
N MET A 236 4.25 6.87 -16.52
CA MET A 236 3.47 6.30 -15.42
C MET A 236 4.35 5.49 -14.46
N GLY A 237 4.33 5.84 -13.17
CA GLY A 237 5.20 5.24 -12.17
C GLY A 237 4.90 3.74 -11.99
N SER A 238 5.89 2.93 -11.57
CA SER A 238 5.56 1.58 -11.10
C SER A 238 4.74 1.65 -9.82
N ILE A 239 3.91 0.63 -9.58
CA ILE A 239 3.04 0.52 -8.40
C ILE A 239 3.79 0.82 -7.09
N SER A 240 4.98 0.26 -6.90
CA SER A 240 5.85 0.58 -5.75
C SER A 240 6.23 2.06 -5.60
N ARG A 241 6.32 2.84 -6.69
CA ARG A 241 6.51 4.28 -6.59
C ARG A 241 5.20 5.00 -6.26
N PHE A 242 4.08 4.59 -6.86
CA PHE A 242 2.77 5.15 -6.53
C PHE A 242 2.42 4.95 -5.05
N ALA A 243 2.58 3.72 -4.54
CA ALA A 243 2.34 3.38 -3.15
C ALA A 243 3.19 4.24 -2.21
N VAL A 244 4.51 4.31 -2.42
CA VAL A 244 5.41 5.11 -1.58
C VAL A 244 5.10 6.62 -1.62
N SER A 245 4.49 7.15 -2.68
CA SER A 245 4.18 8.59 -2.77
C SER A 245 2.76 8.99 -2.37
N HIS A 246 1.80 8.06 -2.31
CA HIS A 246 0.39 8.37 -2.05
C HIS A 246 -0.26 7.52 -0.94
N SER A 247 0.40 6.48 -0.44
CA SER A 247 -0.13 5.67 0.66
C SER A 247 -0.22 6.49 1.95
N PRO A 248 -1.37 6.49 2.65
CA PRO A 248 -1.49 7.09 3.98
C PRO A 248 -0.90 6.21 5.10
N ILE A 249 -0.47 4.99 4.78
CA ILE A 249 0.11 4.01 5.72
C ILE A 249 1.55 3.64 5.32
N PRO A 250 2.36 3.06 6.22
CA PRO A 250 3.70 2.58 5.90
C PRO A 250 3.72 1.60 4.71
N VAL A 251 4.73 1.71 3.85
CA VAL A 251 4.89 0.87 2.65
C VAL A 251 6.22 0.16 2.67
N VAL A 252 6.20 -1.17 2.58
CA VAL A 252 7.38 -2.02 2.42
C VAL A 252 7.52 -2.43 0.95
N VAL A 253 8.68 -2.16 0.36
CA VAL A 253 8.96 -2.43 -1.06
C VAL A 253 9.91 -3.63 -1.20
N VAL A 254 9.35 -4.80 -1.52
CA VAL A 254 10.09 -6.06 -1.58
C VAL A 254 10.86 -6.20 -2.90
N ARG A 255 12.13 -6.57 -2.77
CA ARG A 255 13.08 -6.67 -3.89
C ARG A 255 13.59 -8.10 -4.04
N PRO A 256 13.34 -8.79 -5.19
CA PRO A 256 13.80 -10.16 -5.39
C PRO A 256 15.28 -10.33 -5.10
N GLU A 257 15.63 -11.39 -4.38
CA GLU A 257 16.98 -11.69 -3.94
C GLU A 257 18.00 -11.65 -5.09
N ARG A 258 17.65 -12.23 -6.25
CA ARG A 258 18.44 -12.19 -7.49
C ARG A 258 18.91 -10.77 -7.85
N LYS A 259 18.06 -9.76 -7.64
CA LYS A 259 18.40 -8.34 -7.87
C LYS A 259 19.23 -7.76 -6.72
N VAL A 260 19.07 -8.24 -5.49
CA VAL A 260 19.91 -7.90 -4.33
C VAL A 260 21.32 -8.46 -4.54
N LYS A 261 21.47 -9.78 -4.67
CA LYS A 261 22.72 -10.52 -4.94
C LYS A 261 23.49 -9.92 -6.13
N LYS A 262 22.83 -9.64 -7.26
CA LYS A 262 23.44 -8.92 -8.41
C LYS A 262 23.88 -7.49 -8.10
N THR A 263 23.21 -6.79 -7.18
CA THR A 263 23.61 -5.43 -6.77
C THR A 263 24.77 -5.46 -5.77
N MET A 264 24.82 -6.44 -4.87
CA MET A 264 25.94 -6.64 -3.93
C MET A 264 27.21 -7.02 -4.70
N LYS A 265 27.16 -8.05 -5.56
CA LYS A 265 28.28 -8.39 -6.45
C LYS A 265 28.75 -7.19 -7.29
N ARG A 266 27.83 -6.41 -7.87
CA ARG A 266 28.20 -5.18 -8.61
C ARG A 266 28.75 -4.05 -7.71
N ARG A 267 28.54 -4.07 -6.40
CA ARG A 267 29.18 -3.16 -5.43
C ARG A 267 30.59 -3.65 -5.07
N GLU A 268 30.75 -4.96 -4.85
CA GLU A 268 32.03 -5.64 -4.63
C GLU A 268 32.97 -5.45 -5.84
N ASP A 269 32.53 -5.83 -7.04
CA ASP A 269 33.24 -5.65 -8.32
C ASP A 269 33.62 -4.18 -8.57
N LYS A 270 32.84 -3.23 -8.02
CA LYS A 270 33.10 -1.78 -8.11
C LYS A 270 33.80 -1.26 -6.86
N GLY A 271 35.02 -1.76 -6.62
CA GLY A 271 35.89 -1.39 -5.49
C GLY A 271 36.10 0.12 -5.22
N LYS A 272 35.75 1.01 -6.17
CA LYS A 272 35.72 2.47 -5.96
C LYS A 272 34.72 2.98 -4.91
N ARG A 273 33.74 2.17 -4.46
CA ARG A 273 32.88 2.51 -3.30
C ARG A 273 33.26 1.80 -2.00
N GLY A 274 34.13 0.80 -2.06
CA GLY A 274 34.68 0.13 -0.87
C GLY A 274 35.62 1.01 -0.03
N GLN A 275 36.11 2.13 -0.59
CA GLN A 275 37.00 3.06 0.13
C GLN A 275 36.41 3.60 1.43
N TYR A 276 35.10 3.82 1.51
CA TYR A 276 34.44 4.24 2.76
C TYR A 276 34.28 3.09 3.76
N ALA A 277 34.09 1.86 3.29
CA ALA A 277 34.07 0.67 4.15
C ALA A 277 35.46 0.34 4.71
N ALA A 278 36.52 0.53 3.91
CA ALA A 278 37.91 0.39 4.36
C ALA A 278 38.40 1.53 5.28
N LEU A 279 37.62 2.61 5.43
CA LEU A 279 37.86 3.69 6.38
C LEU A 279 37.15 3.48 7.72
N VAL A 280 36.25 2.50 7.81
CA VAL A 280 35.59 2.08 9.06
C VAL A 280 36.19 0.73 9.43
N GLY A 281 37.15 0.75 10.36
CA GLY A 281 37.76 -0.46 10.90
C GLY A 281 36.77 -1.28 11.73
N PRO A 282 37.13 -2.52 12.11
CA PRO A 282 36.31 -3.35 13.00
C PRO A 282 36.21 -2.77 14.42
N ASP A 283 37.14 -1.91 14.82
CA ASP A 283 37.07 -1.13 16.05
C ASP A 283 36.34 0.20 15.79
N ASP A 284 35.26 0.44 16.54
CA ASP A 284 34.40 1.63 16.43
C ASP A 284 35.10 2.90 16.98
N ASN A 285 36.10 3.37 16.23
CA ASN A 285 36.93 4.50 16.64
C ASN A 285 37.10 5.54 15.51
N MET A 286 36.59 6.74 15.77
CA MET A 286 36.46 7.81 14.78
C MET A 286 37.80 8.28 14.21
N LEU A 287 37.95 8.29 12.88
CA LEU A 287 39.00 9.07 12.23
C LEU A 287 38.62 10.55 12.09
N SER A 288 38.98 11.27 13.14
CA SER A 288 39.12 12.74 13.20
C SER A 288 39.64 13.36 11.90
N ARG A 289 38.98 14.44 11.46
CA ARG A 289 39.40 15.30 10.34
C ARG A 289 40.72 16.04 10.67
N SER A 290 41.87 15.42 10.45
CA SER A 290 43.17 16.06 10.76
C SER A 290 44.35 15.66 9.86
N ARG A 291 44.18 15.70 8.53
CA ARG A 291 45.34 15.65 7.57
C ARG A 291 45.47 16.84 6.62
N SER A 292 44.72 17.93 6.80
CA SER A 292 44.94 19.19 6.06
C SER A 292 45.76 20.25 6.82
N ARG A 293 46.08 20.05 8.10
CA ARG A 293 46.83 21.03 8.93
C ARG A 293 48.34 20.79 9.02
N GLU A 294 48.83 19.59 8.68
CA GLU A 294 50.27 19.26 8.73
C GLU A 294 51.07 20.07 7.69
N ARG A 295 50.64 20.03 6.41
CA ARG A 295 51.30 20.72 5.28
C ARG A 295 51.36 22.25 5.42
N SER A 296 50.53 22.83 6.29
CA SER A 296 50.54 24.28 6.57
C SER A 296 51.66 24.67 7.55
N ARG A 297 52.03 23.79 8.48
CA ARG A 297 53.06 24.05 9.52
C ARG A 297 54.48 23.80 9.01
N GLU A 298 54.63 22.89 8.05
CA GLU A 298 55.92 22.61 7.40
C GLU A 298 56.33 23.78 6.49
N ARG A 299 55.38 24.34 5.73
CA ARG A 299 55.61 25.55 4.90
C ARG A 299 55.89 26.83 5.68
N SER A 300 55.50 26.93 6.95
CA SER A 300 55.80 28.11 7.78
C SER A 300 57.13 28.01 8.53
N ARG A 301 57.71 26.80 8.67
CA ARG A 301 59.04 26.59 9.28
C ARG A 301 60.18 26.70 8.27
N GLY A 302 59.95 26.39 7.00
CA GLY A 302 60.97 26.49 5.94
C GLY A 302 61.18 27.90 5.35
N ARG A 303 60.74 28.98 6.00
CA ARG A 303 60.81 30.35 5.45
C ARG A 303 61.45 31.38 6.39
N SER A 304 62.11 30.93 7.45
CA SER A 304 62.72 31.77 8.49
C SER A 304 64.21 31.51 8.72
N SER A 305 64.87 30.74 7.84
CA SER A 305 66.29 30.36 7.96
C SER A 305 67.20 30.90 6.85
N GLU A 306 66.68 31.66 5.89
CA GLU A 306 67.46 32.29 4.80
C GLU A 306 67.25 33.81 4.78
N ARG A 307 67.95 34.50 5.69
CA ARG A 307 68.35 35.93 5.60
C ARG A 307 69.24 36.26 6.80
N GLY A 308 70.53 36.00 6.67
CA GLY A 308 71.53 36.31 7.70
C GLY A 308 72.92 35.82 7.32
N GLY A 309 73.73 36.71 6.72
CA GLY A 309 75.15 36.48 6.47
C GLY A 309 75.52 36.22 5.01
N ILE A 310 76.05 37.26 4.36
CA ILE A 310 77.43 37.29 3.85
C ILE A 310 77.84 38.76 3.81
N SER A 311 79.04 39.05 4.29
CA SER A 311 79.68 40.35 4.34
C SER A 311 81.06 40.24 3.71
N ASP A 312 81.23 40.86 2.54
CA ASP A 312 82.37 41.70 2.13
C ASP A 312 82.14 42.14 0.66
#